data_AF-A0A8J2KZH5-F1
#
_entry.id   AF-A0A8J2KZH5-F1
#
_cell.length_a   1.000
_cell.length_b   1.000
_cell.length_c   1.000
_cell.angle_alpha   90.00
_cell.angle_beta   90.00
_cell.angle_gamma   90.00
#
_symmetry.space_group_name_H-M   'P 1'
#
loop_
_entity.id
_entity.type
_entity.pdbx_description
1 polymer ?
#
loop_
_entity_poly.entity_id
_entity_poly.type
_entity_poly.pdbx_seq_one_letter_code
_entity_poly.pdbx_strand_id
1 'polypeptide(L)'
;WLKYQGGNTEGVPAIVVPGTGVEMRGPLLSFSRVDTSQNGTYRCEVTNSVGSFVLDIALIVIPKPVLTIMPQRKLLRVGQSSELTCKISPSHPNTEVT
;
A
#
# COMPACT_ATOMS: atom_id res chain seq x y z
N TRP A 1 17.23 3.02 8.70
CA TRP A 1 16.14 2.48 7.88
C TRP A 1 16.24 3.01 6.47
N LEU A 2 16.18 2.11 5.49
CA LEU A 2 16.19 2.40 4.06
C LEU A 2 14.91 1.84 3.44
N LYS A 3 14.40 2.47 2.38
CA LYS A 3 13.23 2.01 1.63
C LYS A 3 13.60 1.74 0.17
N TYR A 4 13.23 0.56 -0.32
CA TYR A 4 13.34 0.13 -1.70
C TYR A 4 11.97 0.15 -2.37
N GLN A 5 11.94 0.57 -3.65
CA GLN A 5 10.73 0.59 -4.47
C GLN A 5 10.56 -0.78 -5.15
N GLY A 6 9.41 -1.40 -4.95
CA GLY A 6 9.16 -2.79 -5.39
C GLY A 6 9.84 -3.82 -4.50
N GLY A 7 9.44 -5.09 -4.62
CA GLY A 7 9.89 -6.19 -3.75
C GLY A 7 11.38 -6.54 -3.85
N ASN A 8 12.19 -5.79 -4.60
CA ASN A 8 13.59 -6.11 -4.89
C ASN A 8 14.55 -5.16 -4.15
N THR A 9 15.62 -5.70 -3.58
CA THR A 9 16.63 -4.94 -2.84
C THR A 9 17.87 -4.56 -3.66
N GLU A 10 17.80 -4.72 -4.98
CA GLU A 10 18.90 -4.44 -5.92
C GLU A 10 18.91 -3.00 -6.43
N GLY A 11 17.86 -2.22 -6.13
CA GLY A 11 17.75 -0.80 -6.51
C GLY A 11 18.48 0.15 -5.56
N VAL A 12 18.57 1.43 -5.94
CA VAL A 12 19.08 2.47 -5.03
C VAL A 12 18.04 2.73 -3.93
N PRO A 13 18.38 2.53 -2.64
CA PRO A 13 17.45 2.80 -1.55
C PRO A 13 17.24 4.30 -1.36
N ALA A 14 16.01 4.68 -1.01
CA ALA A 14 15.72 5.98 -0.43
C ALA A 14 15.90 5.95 1.10
N ILE A 15 16.48 7.01 1.67
CA ILE A 15 16.48 7.20 3.12
C ILE A 15 15.05 7.44 3.57
N VAL A 16 14.62 6.71 4.61
CA VAL A 16 13.31 6.97 5.23
C VAL A 16 13.41 8.28 6.00
N VAL A 17 12.81 9.35 5.45
CA VAL A 17 12.75 10.66 6.11
C VAL A 17 11.55 10.68 7.05
N PRO A 18 11.74 10.96 8.36
CA PRO A 18 10.63 11.16 9.29
C PRO A 18 9.74 12.31 8.80
N GLY A 19 8.43 12.11 8.84
CA GLY A 19 7.47 13.04 8.28
C GLY A 19 6.06 12.74 8.76
N THR A 20 5.06 13.31 8.09
CA THR A 20 3.67 13.06 8.46
C THR A 20 3.35 11.58 8.36
N GLY A 21 3.12 10.93 9.50
CA GLY A 21 2.72 9.51 9.55
C GLY A 21 3.87 8.51 9.60
N VAL A 22 5.14 8.93 9.56
CA VAL A 22 6.33 8.08 9.68
C VAL A 22 7.26 8.64 10.74
N GLU A 23 7.55 7.85 11.77
CA GLU A 23 8.37 8.25 12.91
C GLU A 23 9.51 7.25 13.16
N MET A 24 10.68 7.77 13.53
CA MET A 24 11.82 6.96 13.95
C MET A 24 12.19 7.25 15.40
N ARG A 25 12.26 6.22 16.24
CA ARG A 25 12.68 6.28 17.64
C ARG A 25 13.78 5.26 17.91
N GLY A 26 15.04 5.69 17.80
CA GLY A 26 16.18 4.78 17.84
C GLY A 26 16.06 3.71 16.74
N PRO A 27 16.05 2.40 17.07
CA PRO A 27 15.88 1.34 16.07
C PRO A 27 14.42 1.17 15.60
N LEU A 28 13.44 1.78 16.27
CA LEU A 28 12.03 1.60 15.94
C LEU A 28 11.60 2.53 14.78
N LEU A 29 11.05 1.94 13.72
CA LEU A 29 10.32 2.64 12.66
C LEU A 29 8.81 2.44 12.87
N SER A 30 8.06 3.53 13.02
CA SER A 30 6.62 3.50 13.30
C SER A 30 5.84 4.23 12.21
N PHE A 31 4.66 3.70 11.89
CA PHE A 31 3.72 4.28 10.94
C PHE A 31 2.38 4.52 11.64
N SER A 32 1.84 5.74 11.56
CA SER A 32 0.59 6.12 12.27
C SER A 32 -0.56 6.52 11.35
N ARG A 33 -0.27 7.01 10.15
CA ARG A 33 -1.25 7.33 9.11
C ARG A 33 -0.86 6.58 7.85
N VAL A 34 -1.27 5.31 7.81
CA VAL A 34 -0.81 4.38 6.77
C VAL A 34 -1.58 4.60 5.47
N ASP A 35 -0.87 4.78 4.35
CA ASP A 35 -1.40 4.87 3.00
C ASP A 35 -0.52 4.11 2.00
N THR A 36 -1.02 3.94 0.77
CA THR A 36 -0.38 3.10 -0.26
C THR A 36 1.00 3.60 -0.68
N SER A 37 1.35 4.87 -0.47
CA SER A 37 2.69 5.40 -0.74
C SER A 37 3.76 4.78 0.16
N GLN A 38 3.39 4.26 1.33
CA GLN A 38 4.33 3.61 2.25
C GLN A 38 4.58 2.15 1.91
N ASN A 39 3.87 1.56 0.94
CA ASN A 39 4.16 0.22 0.43
C ASN A 39 5.62 0.14 -0.06
N GLY A 40 6.27 -1.00 0.15
CA GLY A 40 7.66 -1.25 -0.27
C GLY A 40 8.46 -2.10 0.70
N THR A 41 9.72 -2.34 0.35
CA THR A 41 10.65 -3.11 1.18
C THR A 41 11.50 -2.18 2.04
N TYR A 42 11.47 -2.38 3.34
CA TYR A 42 12.23 -1.61 4.33
C TYR A 42 13.40 -2.43 4.82
N ARG A 43 14.60 -1.84 4.76
CA ARG A 43 15.83 -2.44 5.23
C ARG A 43 16.27 -1.77 6.54
N CYS A 44 16.43 -2.60 7.57
CA CYS A 44 17.14 -2.23 8.78
C CYS A 44 18.58 -2.68 8.65
N GLU A 45 19.52 -1.76 8.82
CA GLU A 45 20.94 -2.05 8.86
C GLU A 45 21.47 -1.59 10.21
N VAL A 46 22.11 -2.52 10.92
CA VAL A 46 22.67 -2.30 12.26
C VAL A 46 24.16 -2.56 12.17
N THR A 47 24.97 -1.58 12.56
CA THR A 47 26.43 -1.66 12.48
C THR A 47 27.03 -1.34 13.85
N ASN A 48 27.98 -2.17 14.28
CA ASN A 48 28.84 -1.90 15.43
C ASN A 48 30.32 -2.01 15.01
N SER A 49 31.25 -1.88 15.96
CA SER A 49 32.69 -1.96 15.68
C SER A 49 33.18 -3.33 15.20
N VAL A 50 32.37 -4.38 15.38
CA VAL A 50 32.72 -5.77 15.03
C VAL A 50 32.17 -6.15 13.65
N GLY A 51 31.02 -5.60 13.27
CA GLY A 51 30.42 -5.88 11.97
C GLY A 51 29.05 -5.25 11.78
N SER A 52 28.36 -5.70 10.74
CA SER A 52 27.01 -5.26 10.37
C SER A 52 26.04 -6.42 10.21
N PHE A 53 24.76 -6.13 10.45
CA PHE A 53 23.65 -7.04 10.20
C PHE A 53 22.55 -6.31 9.44
N VAL A 54 21.92 -7.00 8.50
CA VAL A 54 20.89 -6.46 7.62
C VAL A 54 19.62 -7.30 7.71
N LEU A 55 18.47 -6.63 7.81
CA LEU A 55 17.14 -7.25 7.81
C LEU A 55 16.23 -6.53 6.83
N ASP A 56 15.58 -7.30 5.95
CA ASP A 56 14.60 -6.81 4.98
C ASP A 56 13.17 -7.18 5.38
N ILE A 57 12.27 -6.20 5.28
CA ILE A 57 10.87 -6.30 5.68
C ILE A 57 9.99 -5.75 4.57
N ALA A 58 9.12 -6.57 3.99
CA ALA A 58 8.12 -6.11 3.03
C ALA A 58 6.89 -5.55 3.77
N LEU A 59 6.59 -4.26 3.58
CA LEU A 59 5.36 -3.65 4.07
C LEU A 59 4.36 -3.57 2.93
N ILE A 60 3.29 -4.36 3.02
CA ILE A 60 2.18 -4.35 2.05
C ILE A 60 1.01 -3.57 2.67
N VAL A 61 0.63 -2.47 2.03
CA VAL A 61 -0.51 -1.64 2.46
C VAL A 61 -1.73 -1.97 1.61
N ILE A 62 -2.78 -2.46 2.24
CA ILE A 62 -4.06 -2.76 1.59
C ILE A 62 -5.01 -1.58 1.83
N PRO A 63 -5.38 -0.80 0.79
CA PRO A 63 -6.32 0.31 0.94
C PRO A 63 -7.74 -0.21 1.20
N LYS A 64 -8.70 0.68 1.47
CA LYS A 64 -10.13 0.32 1.44
C LYS A 64 -10.58 0.03 0.00
N PRO A 65 -11.54 -0.88 -0.22
CA PRO A 65 -12.08 -1.13 -1.55
C PRO A 65 -12.83 0.12 -2.04
N VAL A 66 -12.59 0.50 -3.29
CA VAL A 66 -13.35 1.57 -3.94
C VAL A 66 -14.32 0.92 -4.93
N LEU A 67 -15.61 1.24 -4.77
CA LEU A 67 -16.69 0.69 -5.60
C LEU A 67 -17.07 1.68 -6.70
N THR A 68 -17.20 1.17 -7.92
CA THR A 68 -17.69 1.91 -9.07
C THR A 68 -18.90 1.19 -9.65
N ILE A 69 -20.06 1.84 -9.62
CA ILE A 69 -21.32 1.32 -10.17
C ILE A 69 -21.59 1.98 -11.52
N MET A 70 -21.91 1.21 -12.55
CA MET A 70 -22.20 1.72 -13.90
C MET A 70 -23.42 1.05 -14.53
N PRO A 71 -24.26 1.81 -15.26
CA PRO A 71 -24.26 3.27 -15.35
C PRO A 71 -24.77 3.95 -14.06
N GLN A 72 -24.30 5.16 -13.76
CA GLN A 72 -24.74 5.95 -12.59
C GLN A 72 -26.23 6.34 -12.67
N ARG A 73 -26.76 6.47 -13.88
CA ARG A 73 -28.16 6.75 -14.15
C ARG A 73 -28.59 6.07 -15.44
N LYS A 74 -29.77 5.48 -15.45
CA LYS A 74 -30.39 4.92 -16.65
C LYS A 74 -31.88 5.23 -16.68
N LEU A 75 -32.37 5.68 -17.83
CA LEU A 75 -33.79 5.86 -18.09
C LEU A 75 -34.33 4.59 -18.71
N LEU A 76 -35.43 4.08 -18.17
CA LEU A 76 -36.09 2.86 -18.63
C LEU A 76 -37.56 3.14 -18.91
N ARG A 77 -38.12 2.41 -19.89
CA ARG A 77 -39.57 2.37 -20.12
C ARG A 77 -40.19 1.27 -19.26
N VAL A 78 -41.50 1.39 -19.01
CA VAL A 78 -42.26 0.37 -18.28
C VAL A 78 -42.15 -0.98 -19.00
N GLY A 79 -41.85 -2.04 -18.23
CA GLY A 79 -41.62 -3.39 -18.75
C GLY A 79 -40.20 -3.68 -19.22
N GLN A 80 -39.28 -2.71 -19.17
CA GLN A 80 -37.89 -2.90 -19.59
C GLN A 80 -37.00 -3.29 -18.40
N SER A 81 -36.18 -4.33 -18.58
CA SER A 81 -35.15 -4.73 -17.60
C SER A 81 -33.84 -3.97 -17.80
N SER A 82 -33.05 -3.86 -16.73
CA SER A 82 -31.71 -3.30 -16.79
C SER A 82 -30.77 -4.00 -15.83
N GLU A 83 -29.51 -4.07 -16.23
CA GLU A 83 -28.39 -4.47 -15.40
C GLU A 83 -27.57 -3.25 -14.98
N LEU A 84 -27.07 -3.31 -13.75
CA LEU A 84 -26.05 -2.40 -13.22
C LEU A 84 -24.83 -3.24 -12.89
N THR A 85 -23.65 -2.77 -13.27
CA THR A 85 -22.39 -3.44 -12.97
C THR A 85 -21.71 -2.76 -11.81
N CYS A 86 -21.38 -3.53 -10.76
CA CYS A 86 -20.53 -3.09 -9.66
C CYS A 86 -19.10 -3.59 -9.90
N LYS A 87 -18.10 -2.71 -9.79
CA LYS A 87 -16.68 -3.07 -9.90
C LYS A 87 -15.92 -2.58 -8.67
N ILE A 88 -15.08 -3.44 -8.10
CA ILE A 88 -14.11 -3.08 -7.07
C ILE A 88 -12.81 -2.62 -7.75
N SER A 89 -12.17 -1.58 -7.21
CA SER A 89 -10.90 -1.05 -7.72
C SER A 89 -9.79 -2.11 -7.71
N PRO A 90 -8.94 -2.19 -8.76
CA PRO A 90 -7.83 -3.15 -8.83
C PRO A 90 -6.76 -3.00 -7.74
N SER A 91 -6.73 -1.85 -7.07
CA SER A 91 -5.81 -1.59 -5.95
C SER A 91 -6.14 -2.37 -4.69
N HIS A 92 -7.32 -3.00 -4.61
CA HIS A 92 -7.73 -3.86 -3.50
C HIS A 92 -7.53 -5.33 -3.87
N PRO A 93 -6.90 -6.16 -3.02
CA PRO A 93 -6.60 -7.56 -3.36
C PRO A 93 -7.84 -8.45 -3.42
N ASN A 94 -8.89 -8.13 -2.64
CA ASN A 94 -10.18 -8.80 -2.77
C ASN A 94 -11.08 -8.02 -3.74
N THR A 95 -11.55 -8.71 -4.78
CA THR A 95 -12.41 -8.15 -5.83
C THR A 95 -13.80 -8.81 -5.88
N GLU A 96 -14.13 -9.64 -4.88
CA GLU A 96 -15.45 -10.27 -4.77
C GLU A 96 -16.51 -9.29 -4.25
N VAL A 97 -17.65 -9.26 -4.93
CA VAL A 97 -18.86 -8.52 -4.51
C VAL A 97 -19.80 -9.57 -3.91
N THR A 98 -19.98 -9.53 -2.58
CA THR A 98 -20.87 -10.44 -1.83
C THR A 98 -22.14 -9.73 -1.38
#